data_AF-A0A5D3E476-F1
#
_entry.id   AF-A0A5D3E476-F1
#
_cell.length_a   1.000
_cell.length_b   1.000
_cell.length_c   1.000
_cell.angle_alpha   90.00
_cell.angle_beta   90.00
_cell.angle_gamma   90.00
#
_symmetry.space_group_name_H-M   'P 1'
#
loop_
_entity.id
_entity.type
_entity.pdbx_description
1 polymer ?
#
loop_
_entity_poly.entity_id
_entity_poly.type
_entity_poly.pdbx_seq_one_letter_code
_entity_poly.pdbx_strand_id
1 'polypeptide(L)'
;MRKGENFVWDEACQNAFDSIKKYLLNPPILGAPVPGKPLILYIAAQERSLGALLAQEKEKGKEHALYYLSKTLVGAEVNYSPIEKMCLALFFAIDKLRHYMQAFTVHLVAKADPINYVLSRLIISGRLAKWAIILQQYNIVYISQKAIKGQALADFLADHPIPSDSKLCEDLPDDEVFLTEVVEPWTMYFDGAARRSGAGADIFLISPKKHMLSYSFALAELCSNNVAEY
;
A
#
# COMPACT_ATOMS: atom_id res chain seq x y z
N MET A 1 -16.69 8.71 -22.67
CA MET A 1 -18.11 9.04 -22.92
C MET A 1 -18.32 10.50 -22.58
N ARG A 2 -18.86 11.31 -23.50
CA ARG A 2 -19.10 12.75 -23.24
C ARG A 2 -20.40 12.91 -22.46
N LYS A 3 -20.45 13.86 -21.53
CA LYS A 3 -21.64 14.16 -20.74
C LYS A 3 -22.72 14.71 -21.70
N GLY A 4 -23.87 14.03 -21.81
CA GLY A 4 -25.03 14.50 -22.59
C GLY A 4 -25.39 13.70 -23.85
N GLU A 5 -24.64 12.65 -24.21
CA GLU A 5 -25.02 11.76 -25.31
C GLU A 5 -25.81 10.55 -24.78
N ASN A 6 -26.94 10.23 -25.43
CA ASN A 6 -27.73 9.04 -25.12
C ASN A 6 -26.93 7.79 -25.49
N PHE A 7 -26.50 7.04 -24.47
CA PHE A 7 -25.86 5.75 -24.67
C PHE A 7 -26.91 4.70 -25.00
N VAL A 8 -26.84 4.16 -26.21
CA VAL A 8 -27.68 3.05 -26.65
C VAL A 8 -26.88 1.77 -26.48
N TRP A 9 -27.32 0.93 -25.55
CA TRP A 9 -26.75 -0.40 -25.37
C TRP A 9 -27.26 -1.30 -26.50
N ASP A 10 -26.43 -1.53 -27.51
CA ASP A 10 -26.77 -2.37 -28.66
C ASP A 10 -26.20 -3.79 -28.52
N GLU A 11 -26.50 -4.63 -29.52
CA GLU A 11 -26.06 -6.03 -29.54
C GLU A 11 -24.52 -6.14 -29.59
N ALA A 12 -23.83 -5.18 -30.20
CA ALA A 12 -22.37 -5.12 -30.21
C ALA A 12 -21.80 -4.82 -28.81
N CYS A 13 -22.43 -3.92 -28.04
CA CYS A 13 -22.10 -3.65 -26.63
C CYS A 13 -22.33 -4.89 -25.77
N GLN A 14 -23.46 -5.58 -25.96
CA GLN A 14 -23.78 -6.80 -25.23
C GLN A 14 -22.77 -7.92 -25.52
N ASN A 15 -22.44 -8.15 -26.80
CA ASN A 15 -21.44 -9.14 -27.20
C ASN A 15 -20.04 -8.80 -26.68
N ALA A 16 -19.65 -7.52 -26.66
CA ALA A 16 -18.39 -7.07 -26.08
C ALA A 16 -18.36 -7.30 -24.56
N PHE A 17 -19.44 -6.95 -23.86
CA PHE A 17 -19.59 -7.19 -22.42
C PHE A 17 -19.53 -8.67 -22.09
N ASP A 18 -20.27 -9.51 -22.81
CA ASP A 18 -20.28 -10.97 -22.59
C ASP A 18 -18.94 -11.61 -22.94
N SER A 19 -18.23 -11.09 -23.94
CA SER A 19 -16.86 -11.51 -24.25
C SER A 19 -15.89 -11.18 -23.11
N ILE A 20 -15.98 -9.96 -22.55
CA ILE A 20 -15.19 -9.56 -21.38
C ILE A 20 -15.56 -10.42 -20.18
N LYS A 21 -16.85 -10.65 -19.93
CA LYS A 21 -17.34 -11.52 -18.85
C LYS A 21 -16.81 -12.93 -18.99
N LYS A 22 -16.89 -13.54 -20.18
CA LYS A 22 -16.40 -14.90 -20.44
C LYS A 22 -14.88 -15.00 -20.31
N TYR A 23 -14.15 -13.95 -20.71
CA TYR A 23 -12.70 -13.83 -20.52
C TYR A 23 -12.32 -13.73 -19.03
N LEU A 24 -13.05 -12.93 -18.26
CA LEU A 24 -12.85 -12.78 -16.81
C LEU A 24 -13.26 -14.04 -16.02
N LEU A 25 -14.29 -14.76 -16.47
CA LEU A 25 -14.76 -16.02 -15.88
C LEU A 25 -13.79 -17.19 -16.14
N ASN A 26 -12.98 -17.10 -17.19
CA ASN A 26 -11.92 -18.06 -17.50
C ASN A 26 -10.59 -17.32 -17.49
N PRO A 27 -10.16 -16.80 -16.31
CA PRO A 27 -8.95 -16.02 -16.25
C PRO A 27 -7.82 -16.88 -16.84
N PRO A 28 -7.03 -16.35 -17.80
CA PRO A 28 -5.91 -17.10 -18.34
C PRO A 28 -5.06 -17.54 -17.16
N ILE A 29 -4.74 -18.84 -17.12
CA ILE A 29 -3.94 -19.47 -16.06
C ILE A 29 -2.77 -18.53 -15.76
N LEU A 30 -2.67 -18.06 -14.51
CA LEU A 30 -1.61 -17.16 -14.05
C LEU A 30 -0.29 -17.78 -14.50
N GLY A 31 0.30 -17.16 -15.52
CA GLY A 31 1.49 -17.71 -16.16
C GLY A 31 2.71 -17.39 -15.30
N ALA A 32 3.71 -18.26 -15.32
CA ALA A 32 5.04 -17.84 -14.89
C ALA A 32 5.55 -16.76 -15.87
N PRO A 33 6.17 -15.68 -15.37
CA PRO A 33 6.81 -14.71 -16.25
C PRO A 33 7.97 -15.37 -17.00
N VAL A 34 8.11 -15.03 -18.27
CA VAL A 34 9.22 -15.48 -19.11
C VAL A 34 10.47 -14.67 -18.76
N PRO A 35 11.58 -15.31 -18.34
CA PRO A 35 12.84 -14.61 -18.05
C PRO A 35 13.33 -13.76 -19.23
N GLY A 36 13.95 -12.62 -18.92
CA GLY A 36 14.57 -11.74 -19.93
C GLY A 36 13.61 -10.87 -20.74
N LYS A 37 12.28 -10.99 -20.54
CA LYS A 37 11.29 -10.08 -21.14
C LYS A 37 10.71 -9.12 -20.09
N PRO A 38 10.52 -7.83 -20.42
CA PRO A 38 9.97 -6.87 -19.47
C PRO A 38 8.53 -7.21 -19.11
N LEU A 39 8.13 -6.87 -17.89
CA LEU A 39 6.75 -6.92 -17.45
C LEU A 39 6.06 -5.59 -17.75
N ILE A 40 4.74 -5.62 -17.88
CA ILE A 40 3.91 -4.45 -18.10
C ILE A 40 2.99 -4.31 -16.89
N LEU A 41 3.13 -3.20 -16.17
CA LEU A 41 2.29 -2.87 -15.03
C LEU A 41 1.32 -1.76 -15.43
N TYR A 42 0.04 -2.10 -15.51
CA TYR A 42 -1.04 -1.12 -15.66
C TYR A 42 -1.52 -0.73 -14.27
N ILE A 43 -1.63 0.57 -14.00
CA ILE A 43 -2.19 1.08 -12.75
C ILE A 43 -3.37 2.02 -13.02
N ALA A 44 -4.32 2.01 -12.11
CA ALA A 44 -5.50 2.87 -12.12
C ALA A 44 -5.77 3.38 -10.70
N ALA A 45 -6.21 4.62 -10.61
CA ALA A 45 -6.63 5.24 -9.37
C ALA A 45 -7.97 5.93 -9.59
N GLN A 46 -8.94 5.58 -8.75
CA GLN A 46 -10.27 6.19 -8.68
C GLN A 46 -10.39 7.00 -7.39
N GLU A 47 -11.55 7.65 -7.18
CA GLU A 47 -11.76 8.50 -6.01
C GLU A 47 -11.56 7.77 -4.68
N ARG A 48 -11.94 6.49 -4.61
CA ARG A 48 -11.94 5.70 -3.36
C ARG A 48 -11.24 4.36 -3.50
N SER A 49 -10.51 4.13 -4.58
CA SER A 49 -9.96 2.80 -4.87
C SER A 49 -8.82 2.85 -5.86
N LEU A 50 -8.04 1.77 -5.86
CA LEU A 50 -6.88 1.56 -6.72
C LEU A 50 -7.03 0.21 -7.42
N GLY A 51 -6.54 0.12 -8.64
CA GLY A 51 -6.47 -1.11 -9.40
C GLY A 51 -5.12 -1.23 -10.08
N ALA A 52 -4.60 -2.46 -10.20
CA ALA A 52 -3.43 -2.72 -11.01
C ALA A 52 -3.48 -4.10 -11.68
N LEU A 53 -2.90 -4.19 -12.86
CA LEU A 53 -2.71 -5.41 -13.60
C LEU A 53 -1.23 -5.56 -13.95
N LEU A 54 -0.63 -6.66 -13.52
CA LEU A 54 0.68 -7.10 -14.00
C LEU A 54 0.46 -8.06 -15.17
N ALA A 55 1.10 -7.78 -16.29
CA ALA A 55 1.02 -8.59 -17.50
C ALA A 55 2.40 -8.75 -18.14
N GLN A 56 2.52 -9.68 -19.08
CA GLN A 56 3.68 -9.81 -19.94
C GLN A 56 3.24 -10.11 -21.37
N GLU A 57 3.90 -9.48 -22.33
CA GLU A 57 3.68 -9.76 -23.74
C GLU A 57 4.35 -11.10 -24.13
N LYS A 58 3.56 -12.07 -24.59
CA LYS A 58 4.07 -13.33 -25.13
C LYS A 58 4.37 -13.19 -26.63
N GLU A 59 4.91 -14.25 -27.22
CA GLU A 59 5.08 -14.34 -28.67
C GLU A 59 3.74 -14.09 -29.37
N LYS A 60 3.77 -13.27 -30.43
CA LYS A 60 2.62 -12.73 -31.19
C LYS A 60 1.92 -11.49 -30.63
N GLY A 61 2.54 -10.76 -29.70
CA GLY A 61 2.05 -9.46 -29.24
C GLY A 61 0.81 -9.51 -28.34
N LYS A 62 0.51 -10.70 -27.82
CA LYS A 62 -0.63 -10.95 -26.93
C LYS A 62 -0.18 -10.85 -25.47
N GLU A 63 -0.75 -9.89 -24.76
CA GLU A 63 -0.54 -9.71 -23.33
C GLU A 63 -1.23 -10.84 -22.55
N HIS A 64 -0.46 -11.47 -21.66
CA HIS A 64 -0.95 -12.43 -20.69
C HIS A 64 -0.90 -11.81 -19.31
N ALA A 65 -2.02 -11.82 -18.62
CA ALA A 65 -2.09 -11.39 -17.23
C ALA A 65 -1.31 -12.35 -16.33
N LEU A 66 -0.55 -11.77 -15.40
CA LEU A 66 0.23 -12.47 -14.38
C LEU A 66 -0.33 -12.24 -12.99
N TYR A 67 -0.88 -11.05 -12.72
CA TYR A 67 -1.46 -10.73 -11.42
C TYR A 67 -2.47 -9.59 -11.51
N TYR A 68 -3.52 -9.66 -10.68
CA TYR A 68 -4.54 -8.63 -10.57
C TYR A 68 -4.54 -8.11 -9.14
N LEU A 69 -4.55 -6.79 -8.98
CA LEU A 69 -4.56 -6.12 -7.68
C LEU A 69 -5.69 -5.11 -7.62
N SER A 70 -6.36 -5.07 -6.48
CA SER A 70 -7.41 -4.10 -6.21
C SER A 70 -7.40 -3.73 -4.73
N LYS A 71 -7.63 -2.45 -4.42
CA LYS A 71 -7.65 -1.93 -3.05
C LYS A 71 -8.67 -0.81 -2.90
N THR A 72 -9.45 -0.85 -1.82
CA THR A 72 -10.23 0.30 -1.35
C THR A 72 -9.34 1.24 -0.55
N LEU A 73 -9.43 2.54 -0.83
CA LEU A 73 -8.73 3.58 -0.08
C LEU A 73 -9.40 3.83 1.28
N VAL A 74 -8.58 4.04 2.31
CA VAL A 74 -9.07 4.24 3.68
C VAL A 74 -8.44 5.47 4.34
N GLY A 75 -9.20 6.12 5.23
CA GLY A 75 -8.72 7.25 6.03
C GLY A 75 -8.17 8.41 5.18
N ALA A 76 -6.92 8.81 5.45
CA ALA A 76 -6.26 9.92 4.77
C ALA A 76 -6.04 9.67 3.28
N GLU A 77 -5.95 8.41 2.83
CA GLU A 77 -5.69 8.06 1.43
C GLU A 77 -6.81 8.55 0.48
N VAL A 78 -8.04 8.61 0.98
CA VAL A 78 -9.21 9.10 0.21
C VAL A 78 -9.06 10.57 -0.15
N ASN A 79 -8.36 11.35 0.67
CA ASN A 79 -8.18 12.79 0.50
C ASN A 79 -6.97 13.16 -0.36
N TYR A 80 -6.19 12.18 -0.82
CA TYR A 80 -5.04 12.43 -1.69
C TYR A 80 -5.47 12.99 -3.04
N SER A 81 -4.60 13.83 -3.62
CA SER A 81 -4.79 14.32 -4.98
C SER A 81 -4.75 13.17 -6.01
N PRO A 82 -5.31 13.35 -7.21
CA PRO A 82 -5.33 12.29 -8.23
C PRO A 82 -3.94 11.71 -8.55
N ILE A 83 -2.91 12.55 -8.60
CA ILE A 83 -1.54 12.12 -8.87
C ILE A 83 -0.93 11.37 -7.68
N GLU A 84 -1.22 11.78 -6.44
CA GLU A 84 -0.79 11.05 -5.23
C GLU A 84 -1.47 9.69 -5.12
N LYS A 85 -2.75 9.57 -5.50
CA LYS A 85 -3.44 8.27 -5.56
C LYS A 85 -2.83 7.35 -6.61
N MET A 86 -2.37 7.91 -7.73
CA MET A 86 -1.67 7.12 -8.76
C MET A 86 -0.28 6.68 -8.29
N CYS A 87 0.43 7.53 -7.55
CA CYS A 87 1.64 7.11 -6.83
C CYS A 87 1.32 5.99 -5.85
N LEU A 88 0.24 6.12 -5.07
CA LEU A 88 -0.20 5.10 -4.13
C LEU A 88 -0.53 3.76 -4.83
N ALA A 89 -1.14 3.79 -6.02
CA ALA A 89 -1.37 2.59 -6.83
C ALA A 89 -0.05 1.91 -7.24
N LEU A 90 0.96 2.70 -7.60
CA LEU A 90 2.29 2.19 -7.90
C LEU A 90 2.94 1.55 -6.67
N PHE A 91 2.95 2.23 -5.52
CA PHE A 91 3.55 1.68 -4.29
C PHE A 91 2.80 0.47 -3.75
N PHE A 92 1.47 0.44 -3.90
CA PHE A 92 0.67 -0.75 -3.63
C PHE A 92 1.08 -1.94 -4.49
N ALA A 93 1.28 -1.71 -5.80
CA ALA A 93 1.75 -2.75 -6.69
C ALA A 93 3.18 -3.21 -6.37
N ILE A 94 4.08 -2.28 -6.02
CA ILE A 94 5.46 -2.60 -5.61
C ILE A 94 5.46 -3.45 -4.33
N ASP A 95 4.65 -3.08 -3.34
CA ASP A 95 4.53 -3.82 -2.08
C ASP A 95 4.07 -5.27 -2.33
N LYS A 96 2.98 -5.44 -3.07
CA LYS A 96 2.39 -6.77 -3.31
C LYS A 96 3.19 -7.63 -4.29
N LEU A 97 3.92 -7.01 -5.21
CA LEU A 97 4.60 -7.70 -6.31
C LEU A 97 6.12 -7.55 -6.22
N ARG A 98 6.67 -7.29 -5.03
CA ARG A 98 8.10 -7.03 -4.79
C ARG A 98 9.01 -8.03 -5.51
N HIS A 99 8.70 -9.32 -5.41
CA HIS A 99 9.46 -10.40 -6.04
C HIS A 99 9.50 -10.31 -7.58
N TYR A 100 8.43 -9.84 -8.23
CA TYR A 100 8.42 -9.57 -9.67
C TYR A 100 9.21 -8.31 -10.01
N MET A 101 9.02 -7.24 -9.22
CA MET A 101 9.65 -5.94 -9.46
C MET A 101 11.18 -6.01 -9.32
N GLN A 102 11.70 -6.87 -8.44
CA GLN A 102 13.15 -7.07 -8.26
C GLN A 102 13.76 -7.91 -9.40
N ALA A 103 13.02 -8.87 -9.94
CA ALA A 103 13.56 -9.82 -10.92
C ALA A 103 13.46 -9.33 -12.37
N PHE A 104 12.58 -8.36 -12.67
CA PHE A 104 12.28 -7.94 -14.03
C PHE A 104 12.32 -6.42 -14.20
N THR A 105 12.68 -5.97 -15.39
CA THR A 105 12.37 -4.59 -15.82
C THR A 105 10.85 -4.45 -15.97
N VAL A 106 10.30 -3.37 -15.42
CA VAL A 106 8.86 -3.12 -15.41
C VAL A 106 8.53 -1.88 -16.22
N HIS A 107 7.68 -2.04 -17.22
CA HIS A 107 7.09 -0.96 -17.99
C HIS A 107 5.80 -0.51 -17.32
N LEU A 108 5.84 0.66 -16.69
CA LEU A 108 4.70 1.25 -16.01
C LEU A 108 3.81 2.00 -17.01
N VAL A 109 2.56 1.57 -17.16
CA VAL A 109 1.54 2.24 -17.98
C VAL A 109 0.53 2.93 -17.06
N ALA A 110 0.43 4.25 -17.19
CA ALA A 110 -0.47 5.07 -16.39
C ALA A 110 -0.92 6.34 -17.14
N LYS A 111 -1.99 6.98 -16.65
CA LYS A 111 -2.55 8.23 -17.22
C LYS A 111 -1.65 9.44 -17.03
N ALA A 112 -0.85 9.45 -15.97
CA ALA A 112 0.22 10.42 -15.76
C ALA A 112 1.42 9.72 -15.14
N ASP A 113 2.55 10.42 -15.02
CA ASP A 113 3.82 9.86 -14.57
C ASP A 113 4.01 10.02 -13.06
N PRO A 114 3.70 8.98 -12.24
CA PRO A 114 3.92 9.04 -10.80
C PRO A 114 5.41 9.03 -10.44
N ILE A 115 6.28 8.47 -11.30
CA ILE A 115 7.72 8.39 -11.04
C ILE A 115 8.30 9.80 -11.10
N ASN A 116 8.03 10.50 -12.21
CA ASN A 116 8.48 11.87 -12.35
C ASN A 116 7.86 12.78 -11.27
N TYR A 117 6.60 12.58 -10.89
CA TYR A 117 5.99 13.35 -9.79
C TYR A 117 6.74 13.19 -8.46
N VAL A 118 7.15 11.97 -8.11
CA VAL A 118 7.89 11.70 -6.87
C VAL A 118 9.31 12.27 -6.95
N LEU A 119 10.00 12.08 -8.09
CA LEU A 119 11.41 12.45 -8.24
C LEU A 119 11.65 13.94 -8.53
N SER A 120 10.69 14.65 -9.11
CA SER A 120 10.83 16.07 -9.49
C SER A 120 10.64 17.06 -8.33
N ARG A 121 10.21 16.60 -7.15
CA ARG A 121 9.97 17.47 -6.00
C ARG A 121 11.29 17.92 -5.38
N LEU A 122 11.57 19.22 -5.44
CA LEU A 122 12.82 19.84 -4.94
C LEU A 122 13.05 19.68 -3.42
N ILE A 123 11.98 19.44 -2.66
CA ILE A 123 12.03 19.15 -1.23
C ILE A 123 11.25 17.86 -1.02
N ILE A 124 11.95 16.75 -0.97
CA ILE A 124 11.33 15.47 -0.68
C ILE A 124 11.35 15.29 0.84
N SER A 125 10.21 15.51 1.49
CA SER A 125 10.03 15.27 2.93
C SER A 125 8.88 14.31 3.20
N GLY A 126 9.00 13.55 4.29
CA GLY A 126 8.01 12.56 4.70
C GLY A 126 7.84 11.41 3.68
N ARG A 127 6.58 11.08 3.38
CA ARG A 127 6.19 9.93 2.53
C ARG A 127 6.82 9.94 1.13
N LEU A 128 6.89 11.09 0.47
CA LEU A 128 7.50 11.18 -0.86
C LEU A 128 8.99 10.83 -0.85
N ALA A 129 9.68 11.05 0.28
CA ALA A 129 11.12 10.77 0.40
C ALA A 129 11.35 9.27 0.50
N LYS A 130 10.56 8.61 1.35
CA LYS A 130 10.53 7.15 1.43
C LYS A 130 10.23 6.54 0.07
N TRP A 131 9.20 7.04 -0.61
CA TRP A 131 8.80 6.61 -1.94
C TRP A 131 9.90 6.78 -2.99
N ALA A 132 10.63 7.90 -2.98
CA ALA A 132 11.75 8.12 -3.89
C ALA A 132 12.88 7.08 -3.67
N ILE A 133 13.21 6.76 -2.42
CA ILE A 133 14.22 5.75 -2.07
C ILE A 133 13.78 4.36 -2.51
N ILE A 134 12.51 3.99 -2.28
CA ILE A 134 11.94 2.71 -2.72
C ILE A 134 12.04 2.58 -4.24
N LEU A 135 11.67 3.62 -5.00
CA LEU A 135 11.70 3.58 -6.46
C LEU A 135 13.09 3.33 -7.03
N GLN A 136 14.16 3.82 -6.38
CA GLN A 136 15.53 3.63 -6.84
C GLN A 136 15.99 2.15 -6.84
N GLN A 137 15.29 1.29 -6.11
CA GLN A 137 15.63 -0.13 -6.02
C GLN A 137 15.13 -0.95 -7.23
N TYR A 138 14.24 -0.37 -8.03
CA TYR A 138 13.55 -1.08 -9.10
C TYR A 138 13.84 -0.47 -10.47
N ASN A 139 13.97 -1.32 -11.49
CA ASN A 139 14.11 -0.87 -12.87
C ASN A 139 12.73 -0.64 -13.50
N ILE A 140 12.13 0.51 -13.21
CA ILE A 140 10.79 0.89 -13.69
C ILE A 140 10.91 1.98 -14.76
N VAL A 141 10.36 1.70 -15.94
CA VAL A 141 10.31 2.63 -17.07
C VAL A 141 8.87 3.08 -17.28
N TYR A 142 8.61 4.38 -17.16
CA TYR A 142 7.30 4.94 -17.46
C TYR A 142 7.02 4.93 -18.96
N ILE A 143 5.82 4.48 -19.32
CA ILE A 143 5.28 4.49 -20.67
C ILE A 143 3.93 5.21 -20.63
N SER A 144 3.80 6.28 -21.42
CA SER A 144 2.52 6.96 -21.53
C SER A 144 1.44 6.04 -22.05
N GLN A 145 0.25 6.12 -21.46
CA GLN A 145 -0.89 5.32 -21.88
C GLN A 145 -1.34 5.71 -23.30
N LYS A 146 -0.89 4.96 -24.32
CA LYS A 146 -1.27 5.15 -25.73
C LYS A 146 -2.46 4.31 -26.18
N ALA A 147 -2.74 3.19 -25.49
CA ALA A 147 -3.78 2.23 -25.87
C ALA A 147 -4.54 1.70 -24.64
N ILE A 148 -5.80 1.29 -24.85
CA ILE A 148 -6.74 0.79 -23.82
C ILE A 148 -6.61 -0.73 -23.66
N LYS A 149 -5.38 -1.27 -23.62
CA LYS A 149 -5.15 -2.72 -23.50
C LYS A 149 -5.43 -3.20 -22.06
N GLY A 150 -4.41 -3.70 -21.35
CA GLY A 150 -4.52 -4.07 -19.94
C GLY A 150 -5.06 -2.96 -19.01
N GLN A 151 -5.08 -1.70 -19.46
CA GLN A 151 -5.69 -0.61 -18.71
C GLN A 151 -7.19 -0.83 -18.44
N ALA A 152 -7.96 -1.39 -19.37
CA ALA A 152 -9.39 -1.62 -19.14
C ALA A 152 -9.64 -2.51 -17.92
N LEU A 153 -8.74 -3.48 -17.70
CA LEU A 153 -8.78 -4.37 -16.54
C LEU A 153 -8.34 -3.66 -15.27
N ALA A 154 -7.28 -2.83 -15.33
CA ALA A 154 -6.86 -2.03 -14.17
C ALA A 154 -7.95 -1.04 -13.73
N ASP A 155 -8.59 -0.36 -14.68
CA ASP A 155 -9.72 0.55 -14.43
C ASP A 155 -10.91 -0.25 -13.84
N PHE A 156 -11.25 -1.42 -14.39
CA PHE A 156 -12.29 -2.29 -13.85
C PHE A 156 -12.01 -2.73 -12.40
N LEU A 157 -10.78 -3.10 -12.09
CA LEU A 157 -10.35 -3.48 -10.73
C LEU A 157 -10.44 -2.31 -9.75
N ALA A 158 -10.18 -1.09 -10.22
CA ALA A 158 -10.35 0.10 -9.41
C ALA A 158 -11.85 0.41 -9.19
N ASP A 159 -12.71 0.18 -10.18
CA ASP A 159 -14.16 0.40 -10.05
C ASP A 159 -14.86 -0.65 -9.17
N HIS A 160 -14.25 -1.84 -9.01
CA HIS A 160 -14.79 -2.94 -8.21
C HIS A 160 -13.81 -3.36 -7.12
N PRO A 161 -13.57 -2.51 -6.11
CA PRO A 161 -12.50 -2.73 -5.17
C PRO A 161 -12.81 -3.80 -4.13
N ILE A 162 -11.78 -4.55 -3.77
CA ILE A 162 -11.86 -5.52 -2.67
C ILE A 162 -11.57 -4.77 -1.35
N PRO A 163 -12.39 -4.97 -0.30
CA PRO A 163 -12.12 -4.42 1.03
C PRO A 163 -10.70 -4.76 1.47
N SER A 164 -9.95 -3.75 1.88
CA SER A 164 -8.54 -3.92 2.25
C SER A 164 -8.41 -3.88 3.77
N ASP A 165 -8.06 -5.02 4.36
CA ASP A 165 -7.75 -5.13 5.79
C ASP A 165 -6.29 -4.76 6.10
N SER A 166 -5.42 -4.71 5.08
CA SER A 166 -3.99 -4.42 5.23
C SER A 166 -3.65 -2.96 4.93
N LYS A 167 -3.01 -2.27 5.88
CA LYS A 167 -2.31 -1.00 5.61
C LYS A 167 -1.19 -1.24 4.59
N LEU A 168 -0.91 -0.24 3.74
CA LEU A 168 0.29 -0.28 2.90
C LEU A 168 1.52 -0.27 3.80
N CYS A 169 2.46 -1.17 3.56
CA CYS A 169 3.79 -1.05 4.15
C CYS A 169 4.47 0.14 3.46
N GLU A 170 4.42 1.30 4.11
CA GLU A 170 5.19 2.50 3.70
C GLU A 170 6.62 2.47 4.23
N ASP A 171 6.99 1.41 4.94
CA ASP A 171 8.29 1.24 5.54
C ASP A 171 9.27 0.71 4.49
N LEU A 172 10.50 1.22 4.53
CA LEU A 172 11.54 0.77 3.62
C LEU A 172 11.72 -0.75 3.81
N PRO A 173 12.09 -1.50 2.75
CA PRO A 173 12.40 -2.94 2.85
C PRO A 173 13.45 -3.27 3.92
N ASP A 174 14.17 -2.26 4.41
CA ASP A 174 15.19 -2.31 5.45
C ASP A 174 14.77 -1.66 6.79
N ASP A 175 13.58 -1.07 6.92
CA ASP A 175 13.11 -0.53 8.20
C ASP A 175 12.79 -1.67 9.21
N GLU A 176 12.66 -2.92 8.74
CA GLU A 176 12.61 -4.11 9.60
C GLU A 176 14.01 -4.72 9.91
N VAL A 177 15.08 -4.27 9.22
CA VAL A 177 16.45 -4.81 9.39
C VAL A 177 17.44 -3.77 9.97
N PHE A 178 17.12 -2.47 9.92
CA PHE A 178 17.99 -1.40 10.44
C PHE A 178 17.52 -0.75 11.75
N LEU A 179 16.41 -1.18 12.35
CA LEU A 179 16.13 -0.92 13.77
C LEU A 179 16.78 -1.98 14.68
N THR A 180 18.10 -2.14 14.51
CA THR A 180 18.98 -2.50 15.63
C THR A 180 19.95 -1.35 15.89
N GLU A 181 19.47 -0.11 15.88
CA GLU A 181 19.88 0.70 17.03
C GLU A 181 19.20 0.07 18.22
N VAL A 182 20.00 -0.61 19.06
CA VAL A 182 19.61 -0.95 20.43
C VAL A 182 19.35 0.39 21.14
N VAL A 183 18.20 0.99 20.87
CA VAL A 183 17.65 2.00 21.76
C VAL A 183 17.37 1.22 23.02
N GLU A 184 18.19 1.43 24.06
CA GLU A 184 17.97 0.79 25.35
C GLU A 184 16.47 0.95 25.68
N PRO A 185 15.72 -0.13 25.89
CA PRO A 185 14.29 -0.03 26.08
C PRO A 185 14.00 0.86 27.30
N TRP A 186 12.82 1.49 27.30
CA TRP A 186 12.35 2.15 28.52
C TRP A 186 12.30 1.13 29.65
N THR A 187 12.95 1.44 30.77
CA THR A 187 12.89 0.59 31.96
C THR A 187 11.81 1.14 32.87
N MET A 188 10.79 0.33 33.16
CA MET A 188 9.71 0.68 34.07
C MET A 188 9.87 -0.10 35.36
N TYR A 189 9.80 0.58 36.49
CA TYR A 189 9.62 -0.02 37.81
C TYR A 189 8.23 0.34 38.30
N PHE A 190 7.61 -0.63 38.96
CA PHE A 190 6.32 -0.47 39.61
C PHE A 190 6.48 -0.86 41.08
N ASP A 191 5.87 -0.08 41.96
CA ASP A 191 5.74 -0.43 43.37
C ASP A 191 4.34 -0.08 43.86
N GLY A 192 3.82 -0.88 44.78
CA GLY A 192 2.48 -0.75 45.31
C GLY A 192 2.46 -0.87 46.82
N ALA A 193 1.75 0.02 47.50
CA ALA A 193 1.65 -0.03 48.95
C ALA A 193 0.22 0.20 49.41
N ALA A 194 -0.26 -0.66 50.30
CA ALA A 194 -1.53 -0.48 50.98
C ALA A 194 -1.37 -0.33 52.50
N ARG A 195 -2.18 0.55 53.07
CA ARG A 195 -2.33 0.73 54.52
C ARG A 195 -3.81 0.77 54.86
N ARG A 196 -4.14 0.64 56.15
CA ARG A 196 -5.54 0.70 56.63
C ARG A 196 -6.28 1.99 56.21
N SER A 197 -5.55 3.06 55.92
CA SER A 197 -6.09 4.37 55.54
C SER A 197 -6.15 4.62 54.03
N GLY A 198 -5.67 3.71 53.18
CA GLY A 198 -5.61 3.90 51.73
C GLY A 198 -4.55 3.05 51.06
N ALA A 199 -4.61 2.95 49.74
CA ALA A 199 -3.62 2.27 48.92
C ALA A 199 -3.13 3.18 47.78
N GLY A 200 -1.91 2.93 47.32
CA GLY A 200 -1.30 3.70 46.25
C GLY A 200 -0.33 2.86 45.42
N ALA A 201 -0.05 3.35 44.23
CA ALA A 201 0.86 2.73 43.27
C ALA A 201 1.78 3.79 42.68
N ASP A 202 3.06 3.45 42.57
CA ASP A 202 4.11 4.29 42.03
C ASP A 202 4.69 3.67 40.75
N ILE A 203 4.84 4.50 39.73
CA ILE A 203 5.48 4.16 38.46
C ILE A 203 6.75 4.99 38.32
N PHE A 204 7.87 4.32 38.05
CA PHE A 204 9.14 4.96 37.74
C PHE A 204 9.61 4.55 36.34
N LEU A 205 9.72 5.51 35.43
CA LEU A 205 10.12 5.29 34.04
C LEU A 205 11.51 5.88 33.80
N ILE A 206 12.41 5.07 33.26
CA ILE A 206 13.74 5.49 32.80
C ILE A 206 13.74 5.44 31.28
N SER A 207 13.94 6.59 30.65
CA SER A 207 14.08 6.69 29.20
C SER A 207 15.42 6.12 28.72
N PRO A 208 15.54 5.75 27.43
CA PRO A 208 16.80 5.35 26.81
C PRO A 208 17.93 6.39 26.96
N LYS A 209 17.57 7.66 27.14
CA LYS A 209 18.48 8.80 27.37
C LYS A 209 18.75 9.06 28.87
N LYS A 210 18.41 8.11 29.75
CA LYS A 210 18.51 8.17 31.22
C LYS A 210 17.71 9.28 31.92
N HIS A 211 16.77 9.93 31.24
CA HIS A 211 15.77 10.78 31.93
C HIS A 211 14.83 9.93 32.77
N MET A 212 14.49 10.44 33.96
CA MET A 212 13.64 9.77 34.94
C MET A 212 12.30 10.49 35.05
N LEU A 213 11.20 9.74 35.01
CA LEU A 213 9.84 10.23 35.23
C LEU A 213 9.19 9.38 36.33
N SER A 214 8.65 10.04 37.35
CA SER A 214 7.96 9.38 38.47
C SER A 214 6.51 9.83 38.55
N TYR A 215 5.59 8.88 38.68
CA TYR A 215 4.17 9.14 38.87
C TYR A 215 3.64 8.33 40.04
N SER A 216 2.81 8.96 40.87
CA SER A 216 2.17 8.36 42.04
C SER A 216 0.67 8.47 41.93
N PHE A 217 -0.03 7.38 42.20
CA PHE A 217 -1.48 7.28 42.11
C PHE A 217 -2.05 6.79 43.43
N ALA A 218 -3.11 7.44 43.90
CA ALA A 218 -3.94 6.90 44.97
C ALA A 218 -5.00 5.96 44.36
N LEU A 219 -5.08 4.74 44.86
CA LEU A 219 -6.10 3.78 44.45
C LEU A 219 -7.42 4.14 45.13
N ALA A 220 -8.51 4.13 44.35
CA ALA A 220 -9.83 4.54 44.83
C ALA A 220 -10.44 3.56 45.84
N GLU A 221 -10.02 2.30 45.81
CA GLU A 221 -10.51 1.24 46.68
C GLU A 221 -9.41 0.75 47.64
N LEU A 222 -9.82 0.35 48.84
CA LEU A 222 -8.92 -0.29 49.80
C LEU A 222 -8.59 -1.69 49.28
N CYS A 223 -7.32 -1.95 49.03
CA CYS A 223 -6.81 -3.25 48.62
C CYS A 223 -5.72 -3.75 49.57
N SER A 224 -5.34 -5.02 49.45
CA SER A 224 -4.19 -5.58 50.18
C SER A 224 -2.88 -5.17 49.51
N ASN A 225 -1.73 -5.25 50.22
CA ASN A 225 -0.43 -4.93 49.62
C ASN A 225 -0.17 -5.69 48.32
N ASN A 226 -0.42 -7.00 48.32
CA ASN A 226 -0.23 -7.84 47.14
C ASN A 226 -1.13 -7.44 45.95
N VAL A 227 -2.25 -6.75 46.20
CA VAL A 227 -3.17 -6.25 45.17
C VAL A 227 -2.81 -4.83 44.76
N ALA A 228 -2.14 -4.04 45.62
CA ALA A 228 -1.57 -2.76 45.23
C ALA A 228 -0.30 -2.94 44.36
N GLU A 229 0.49 -3.99 44.62
CA GLU A 229 1.69 -4.36 43.86
C GLU A 229 1.39 -4.99 42.49
N TYR A 230 0.18 -5.51 42.27
CA TYR A 230 -0.25 -6.17 41.03
C TYR A 230 -1.00 -5.22 40.12
#